data_AF-A0A8C1SMU3-F1
#
_entry.id   AF-A0A8C1SMU3-F1
#
_cell.length_a   1.000
_cell.length_b   1.000
_cell.length_c   1.000
_cell.angle_alpha   90.00
_cell.angle_beta   90.00
_cell.angle_gamma   90.00
#
_symmetry.space_group_name_H-M   'P 1'
#
loop_
_entity.id
_entity.type
_entity.pdbx_description
1 polymer ?
#
loop_
_entity_poly.entity_id
_entity_poly.type
_entity_poly.pdbx_seq_one_letter_code
_entity_poly.pdbx_strand_id
1 'polypeptide(L)'
;MMLLTYVNCLNLNSITLTLRINSSLNDLKTAYLSVIHNHLHHHPGAEVHYLNMTALTKGHINSSFWVVDRKHMYIGSAGMDWRSLSTTKEFGIIIYNCTCLYKEFLPSIWSKKLNALYNRDKNLQLHLNSTEAKAYISSSPDVFCPKKRTKDLEAIKRVIQEAKTFIYISITNYLPMLNRSQPKYWSHIDNMLREALILKENIKVRLLISCWEQTDPLTLNFLWSLKALCIESVSCSVEVKFFIPQMQSNGYLYGINHNRYMVTDTSVYLGNLNWVGDEFVYNAGVGMVISQQVEQNNSTVVERMKTVFERDWHSHYSKTLQPNKIPACSMHTVKEQPASSDAV
;
A
#
# COMPACT_ATOMS: atom_id res chain seq x y z
N MET A 1 -9.84 -8.70 2.63
CA MET A 1 -10.36 -8.33 3.98
C MET A 1 -10.49 -6.80 4.13
N MET A 2 -11.69 -6.26 3.92
CA MET A 2 -12.05 -4.87 4.24
C MET A 2 -12.90 -4.88 5.51
N LEU A 3 -12.26 -4.90 6.68
CA LEU A 3 -12.97 -4.71 7.95
C LEU A 3 -13.14 -3.22 8.20
N LEU A 4 -14.36 -2.73 8.02
CA LEU A 4 -14.83 -1.57 8.77
C LEU A 4 -15.07 -2.07 10.21
N THR A 5 -14.34 -1.43 11.12
CA THR A 5 -14.27 -1.60 12.59
C THR A 5 -13.30 -2.64 13.13
N TYR A 6 -12.54 -2.19 14.13
CA TYR A 6 -12.20 -2.99 15.30
C TYR A 6 -11.88 -2.04 16.45
N VAL A 7 -12.89 -1.72 17.28
CA VAL A 7 -12.65 -1.28 18.66
C VAL A 7 -13.68 -2.01 19.53
N ASN A 8 -13.18 -3.02 20.25
CA ASN A 8 -13.80 -3.64 21.44
C ASN A 8 -15.10 -4.46 21.28
N CYS A 9 -15.15 -5.46 20.38
CA CYS A 9 -16.34 -6.34 20.24
C CYS A 9 -16.55 -7.40 21.34
N LEU A 10 -15.61 -7.62 22.26
CA LEU A 10 -15.74 -8.71 23.25
C LEU A 10 -16.41 -8.29 24.56
N ASN A 11 -16.85 -7.03 24.71
CA ASN A 11 -17.42 -6.54 25.97
C ASN A 11 -18.52 -5.47 25.79
N LEU A 12 -19.40 -5.64 24.79
CA LEU A 12 -20.44 -4.67 24.42
C LEU A 12 -21.85 -5.11 24.86
N ASN A 13 -22.04 -5.40 26.14
CA ASN A 13 -23.37 -5.71 26.67
C ASN A 13 -24.26 -4.47 26.90
N SER A 14 -23.82 -3.26 26.55
CA SER A 14 -24.50 -2.02 27.00
C SER A 14 -24.54 -0.85 25.99
N ILE A 15 -24.04 -0.98 24.76
CA ILE A 15 -24.11 0.10 23.76
C ILE A 15 -24.58 -0.47 22.41
N THR A 16 -25.67 0.10 21.86
CA THR A 16 -26.16 -0.24 20.52
C THR A 16 -25.21 0.30 19.46
N LEU A 17 -24.31 -0.56 18.95
CA LEU A 17 -23.36 -0.22 17.90
C LEU A 17 -23.82 -0.82 16.56
N THR A 18 -23.75 -0.03 15.49
CA THR A 18 -23.96 -0.54 14.12
C THR A 18 -22.62 -0.78 13.45
N LEU A 19 -22.33 -2.05 13.21
CA LEU A 19 -21.12 -2.51 12.55
C LEU A 19 -21.42 -2.84 11.09
N ARG A 20 -20.68 -2.25 10.14
CA ARG A 20 -20.76 -2.62 8.72
C ARG A 20 -19.45 -3.24 8.24
N ILE A 21 -19.46 -4.45 7.68
CA ILE A 21 -18.25 -5.11 7.16
C ILE A 21 -18.43 -5.46 5.69
N ASN A 22 -17.42 -5.19 4.87
CA ASN A 22 -17.42 -5.52 3.45
C ASN A 22 -16.29 -6.51 3.17
N SER A 23 -16.58 -7.74 2.74
CA SER A 23 -15.51 -8.71 2.45
C SER A 23 -15.68 -9.39 1.09
N SER A 24 -14.57 -9.90 0.55
CA SER A 24 -14.60 -10.69 -0.68
C SER A 24 -15.15 -12.08 -0.38
N LEU A 25 -16.08 -12.57 -1.19
CA LEU A 25 -16.58 -13.95 -1.09
C LEU A 25 -15.47 -15.00 -1.24
N ASN A 26 -14.39 -14.67 -1.95
CA ASN A 26 -13.24 -15.57 -2.09
C ASN A 26 -12.55 -15.84 -0.75
N ASP A 27 -12.64 -14.90 0.20
CA ASP A 27 -12.00 -15.01 1.51
C ASP A 27 -12.71 -16.08 2.38
N LEU A 28 -14.02 -16.35 2.17
CA LEU A 28 -14.80 -17.34 2.93
C LEU A 28 -14.41 -18.80 2.71
N LYS A 29 -13.51 -19.10 1.77
CA LYS A 29 -13.06 -20.48 1.49
C LYS A 29 -12.19 -21.08 2.61
N THR A 30 -11.78 -20.29 3.60
CA THR A 30 -11.03 -20.79 4.77
C THR A 30 -11.91 -21.00 5.98
N ALA A 31 -11.72 -22.13 6.67
CA ALA A 31 -12.52 -22.54 7.84
C ALA A 31 -12.52 -21.52 8.99
N TYR A 32 -11.50 -20.66 9.09
CA TYR A 32 -11.43 -19.59 10.09
C TYR A 32 -12.42 -18.45 9.78
N LEU A 33 -12.57 -18.09 8.50
CA LEU A 33 -13.45 -17.01 8.09
C LEU A 33 -14.93 -17.41 8.10
N SER A 34 -15.24 -18.70 7.99
CA SER A 34 -16.61 -19.19 8.21
C SER A 34 -17.04 -19.12 9.68
N VAL A 35 -16.12 -19.32 10.63
CA VAL A 35 -16.39 -19.13 12.07
C VAL A 35 -16.64 -17.67 12.39
N ILE A 36 -15.80 -16.76 11.89
CA ILE A 36 -16.00 -15.31 12.05
C ILE A 36 -17.30 -14.86 11.38
N HIS A 37 -17.60 -15.36 10.18
CA HIS A 37 -18.88 -15.13 9.50
C HIS A 37 -20.05 -15.52 10.40
N ASN A 38 -20.05 -16.74 10.92
CA ASN A 38 -21.13 -17.22 11.79
C ASN A 38 -21.24 -16.36 13.06
N HIS A 39 -20.13 -15.98 13.69
CA HIS A 39 -20.17 -15.15 14.89
C HIS A 39 -20.71 -13.73 14.60
N LEU A 40 -20.25 -13.08 13.53
CA LEU A 40 -20.65 -11.72 13.19
C LEU A 40 -22.07 -11.64 12.63
N HIS A 41 -22.51 -12.60 11.82
CA HIS A 41 -23.87 -12.61 11.26
C HIS A 41 -24.96 -12.77 12.33
N HIS A 42 -24.65 -13.47 13.42
CA HIS A 42 -25.60 -13.69 14.50
C HIS A 42 -25.47 -12.63 15.61
N HIS A 43 -24.57 -11.67 15.48
CA HIS A 43 -24.38 -10.63 16.49
C HIS A 43 -25.38 -9.47 16.29
N PRO A 44 -26.21 -9.12 17.29
CA PRO A 44 -27.14 -8.02 17.18
C PRO A 44 -26.39 -6.69 16.97
N GLY A 45 -26.71 -5.99 15.87
CA GLY A 45 -26.07 -4.72 15.51
C GLY A 45 -24.98 -4.83 14.44
N ALA A 46 -24.60 -6.04 14.01
CA ALA A 46 -23.67 -6.23 12.90
C ALA A 46 -24.39 -6.48 11.56
N GLU A 47 -24.01 -5.73 10.54
CA GLU A 47 -24.44 -5.82 9.15
C GLU A 47 -23.22 -6.18 8.29
N VAL A 48 -23.19 -7.39 7.74
CA VAL A 48 -22.06 -7.86 6.93
C VAL A 48 -22.50 -8.01 5.48
N HIS A 49 -21.78 -7.36 4.57
CA HIS A 49 -21.98 -7.47 3.13
C HIS A 49 -20.80 -8.18 2.48
N TYR A 50 -21.12 -9.09 1.57
CA TYR A 50 -20.12 -9.78 0.77
C TYR A 50 -20.18 -9.36 -0.69
N LEU A 51 -19.00 -9.17 -1.28
CA LEU A 51 -18.84 -8.83 -2.67
C LEU A 51 -18.24 -10.01 -3.43
N ASN A 52 -18.89 -10.40 -4.54
CA ASN A 52 -18.38 -11.43 -5.43
C ASN A 52 -17.29 -10.85 -6.35
N MET A 53 -16.08 -10.72 -5.82
CA MET A 53 -14.95 -10.17 -6.57
C MET A 53 -14.58 -11.00 -7.80
N THR A 54 -14.81 -12.33 -7.75
CA THR A 54 -14.60 -13.22 -8.90
C THR A 54 -15.50 -12.84 -10.08
N ALA A 55 -16.78 -12.56 -9.80
CA ALA A 55 -17.73 -12.12 -10.82
C ALA A 55 -17.47 -10.69 -11.31
N LEU A 56 -16.95 -9.81 -10.45
CA LEU A 56 -16.76 -8.39 -10.79
C LEU A 56 -15.46 -8.12 -11.55
N THR A 57 -14.30 -8.46 -10.96
CA THR A 57 -12.97 -8.13 -11.52
C THR A 57 -12.04 -9.33 -11.60
N LYS A 58 -12.46 -10.48 -11.08
CA LYS A 58 -11.58 -11.66 -10.87
C LYS A 58 -10.39 -11.33 -9.96
N GLY A 59 -10.53 -10.36 -9.06
CA GLY A 59 -9.49 -9.94 -8.11
C GLY A 59 -9.91 -10.11 -6.66
N HIS A 60 -9.29 -9.32 -5.77
CA HIS A 60 -9.51 -9.34 -4.32
C HIS A 60 -9.81 -7.93 -3.77
N ILE A 61 -10.28 -7.87 -2.53
CA ILE A 61 -10.39 -6.61 -1.79
C ILE A 61 -9.20 -6.50 -0.84
N ASN A 62 -8.30 -5.58 -1.14
CA ASN A 62 -7.07 -5.33 -0.39
C ASN A 62 -7.14 -4.05 0.46
N SER A 63 -8.21 -3.27 0.33
CA SER A 63 -8.38 -2.02 1.07
C SER A 63 -8.40 -2.25 2.59
N SER A 64 -7.56 -1.52 3.31
CA SER A 64 -7.41 -1.60 4.76
C SER A 64 -7.61 -0.21 5.36
N PHE A 65 -8.88 0.13 5.59
CA PHE A 65 -9.31 1.36 6.24
C PHE A 65 -10.54 1.07 7.09
N TRP A 66 -10.73 1.86 8.14
CA TRP A 66 -11.93 1.79 8.98
C TRP A 66 -12.31 3.19 9.45
N VAL A 67 -13.61 3.39 9.67
CA VAL A 67 -14.18 4.66 10.14
C VAL A 67 -15.02 4.39 11.39
N VAL A 68 -14.83 5.19 12.44
CA VAL A 68 -15.54 5.09 13.72
C VAL A 68 -16.30 6.39 13.96
N ASP A 69 -17.56 6.25 14.38
CA ASP A 69 -18.45 7.35 14.76
C ASP A 69 -18.57 8.48 13.74
N ARG A 70 -18.28 8.20 12.47
CA ARG A 70 -18.24 9.18 11.38
C ARG A 70 -17.24 10.34 11.66
N LYS A 71 -16.26 10.11 12.53
CA LYS A 71 -15.32 11.12 13.04
C LYS A 71 -13.86 10.69 12.96
N HIS A 72 -13.58 9.43 13.26
CA HIS A 72 -12.24 8.89 13.33
C HIS A 72 -12.03 7.92 12.17
N MET A 73 -10.84 7.94 11.58
CA MET A 73 -10.54 7.10 10.43
C MET A 73 -9.12 6.59 10.53
N TYR A 74 -8.92 5.33 10.15
CA TYR A 74 -7.62 4.76 9.84
C TYR A 74 -7.54 4.41 8.36
N ILE A 75 -6.38 4.61 7.76
CA ILE A 75 -5.98 4.02 6.48
C ILE A 75 -4.51 3.60 6.58
N GLY A 76 -4.18 2.42 6.07
CA GLY A 76 -2.81 1.94 6.09
C GLY A 76 -2.70 0.51 5.61
N SER A 77 -1.52 -0.09 5.77
CA SER A 77 -1.27 -1.46 5.32
C SER A 77 -1.81 -2.53 6.27
N ALA A 78 -2.00 -2.21 7.55
CA ALA A 78 -2.50 -3.16 8.53
C ALA A 78 -3.94 -3.55 8.23
N GLY A 79 -4.15 -4.82 7.89
CA GLY A 79 -5.46 -5.45 7.96
C GLY A 79 -5.76 -5.89 9.39
N MET A 80 -7.00 -6.29 9.63
CA MET A 80 -7.44 -7.03 10.82
C MET A 80 -7.09 -8.53 10.77
N ASP A 81 -5.85 -8.87 10.38
CA ASP A 81 -5.33 -10.25 10.38
C ASP A 81 -4.33 -10.37 11.52
N TRP A 82 -4.27 -11.53 12.17
CA TRP A 82 -3.34 -11.75 13.29
C TRP A 82 -1.88 -11.55 12.85
N ARG A 83 -1.57 -11.78 11.57
CA ARG A 83 -0.26 -11.50 10.97
C ARG A 83 0.10 -10.03 11.01
N SER A 84 -0.85 -9.13 10.79
CA SER A 84 -0.67 -7.67 10.92
C SER A 84 -0.36 -7.22 12.36
N LEU A 85 -0.72 -8.04 13.36
CA LEU A 85 -0.43 -7.76 14.77
C LEU A 85 0.86 -8.42 15.26
N SER A 86 1.37 -9.41 14.52
CA SER A 86 2.48 -10.25 14.99
C SER A 86 3.60 -10.30 13.96
N THR A 87 3.38 -10.83 12.76
CA THR A 87 4.48 -11.20 11.86
C THR A 87 4.89 -10.12 10.85
N THR A 88 4.05 -9.12 10.60
CA THR A 88 4.33 -8.08 9.61
C THR A 88 4.57 -6.73 10.27
N LYS A 89 5.47 -5.95 9.67
CA LYS A 89 5.65 -4.54 10.00
C LYS A 89 4.67 -3.74 9.16
N GLU A 90 3.63 -3.25 9.81
CA GLU A 90 2.60 -2.43 9.19
C GLU A 90 2.81 -0.94 9.42
N PHE A 91 2.15 -0.13 8.61
CA PHE A 91 2.20 1.32 8.70
C PHE A 91 0.88 1.94 8.25
N GLY A 92 0.42 2.99 8.93
CA GLY A 92 -0.81 3.68 8.59
C GLY A 92 -0.96 5.03 9.27
N ILE A 93 -2.02 5.74 8.91
CA ILE A 93 -2.40 7.05 9.45
C ILE A 93 -3.76 6.91 10.12
N ILE A 94 -3.86 7.42 11.35
CA ILE A 94 -5.14 7.62 12.04
C ILE A 94 -5.42 9.12 12.06
N ILE A 95 -6.62 9.49 11.61
CA ILE A 95 -7.14 10.84 11.61
C ILE A 95 -8.27 10.90 12.63
N TYR A 96 -8.12 11.75 13.64
CA TYR A 96 -9.12 11.94 14.68
C TYR A 96 -9.96 13.19 14.42
N ASN A 97 -11.24 13.12 14.77
CA ASN A 97 -12.16 14.26 14.77
C ASN A 97 -12.30 15.00 13.42
N CYS A 98 -12.26 14.28 12.29
CA CYS A 98 -12.58 14.83 10.96
C CYS A 98 -13.85 14.20 10.42
N THR A 99 -14.98 14.85 10.72
CA THR A 99 -16.27 14.55 10.08
C THR A 99 -16.25 14.82 8.57
N CYS A 100 -15.29 15.62 8.13
CA CYS A 100 -15.01 15.96 6.74
C CYS A 100 -14.71 14.74 5.84
N LEU A 101 -13.84 13.84 6.30
CA LEU A 101 -13.36 12.70 5.50
C LEU A 101 -14.35 11.53 5.48
N TYR A 102 -15.19 11.38 6.50
CA TYR A 102 -16.20 10.32 6.55
C TYR A 102 -17.11 10.30 5.30
N LYS A 103 -17.53 11.49 4.83
CA LYS A 103 -18.43 11.63 3.68
C LYS A 103 -17.84 11.12 2.36
N GLU A 104 -16.51 10.98 2.29
CA GLU A 104 -15.82 10.45 1.11
C GLU A 104 -15.88 8.93 0.99
N PHE A 105 -15.91 8.22 2.11
CA PHE A 105 -15.85 6.75 2.15
C PHE A 105 -17.22 6.09 2.17
N LEU A 106 -18.17 6.70 2.86
CA LEU A 106 -19.46 6.08 3.14
C LEU A 106 -20.58 6.99 2.64
N PRO A 107 -21.14 6.71 1.45
CA PRO A 107 -22.33 7.41 1.02
C PRO A 107 -23.50 7.03 1.92
N SER A 108 -24.43 7.98 2.12
CA SER A 108 -25.68 7.71 2.82
C SER A 108 -26.55 6.69 2.08
N ILE A 109 -26.39 6.58 0.75
CA ILE A 109 -27.12 5.65 -0.12
C ILE A 109 -26.14 4.97 -1.08
N TRP A 110 -26.08 3.64 -1.04
CA TRP A 110 -25.33 2.83 -2.00
C TRP A 110 -26.08 2.79 -3.34
N SER A 111 -25.81 3.75 -4.22
CA SER A 111 -26.44 3.84 -5.55
C SER A 111 -25.42 3.81 -6.69
N LYS A 112 -25.89 3.59 -7.93
CA LYS A 112 -25.03 3.69 -9.12
C LYS A 112 -24.53 5.12 -9.39
N LYS A 113 -25.08 6.14 -8.71
CA LYS A 113 -24.79 7.57 -8.94
C LYS A 113 -23.94 8.16 -7.81
N LEU A 114 -22.90 7.44 -7.40
CA LEU A 114 -21.93 7.96 -6.44
C LEU A 114 -20.95 8.91 -7.13
N ASN A 115 -20.76 10.09 -6.53
CA ASN A 115 -19.77 11.07 -6.93
C ASN A 115 -18.86 11.36 -5.73
N ALA A 116 -17.55 11.44 -5.96
CA ALA A 116 -16.63 11.94 -4.93
C ALA A 116 -16.80 13.46 -4.74
N LEU A 117 -16.67 13.96 -3.50
CA LEU A 117 -16.74 15.39 -3.21
C LEU A 117 -15.37 16.05 -3.41
N TYR A 118 -14.31 15.31 -3.08
CA TYR A 118 -12.91 15.73 -3.22
C TYR A 118 -12.11 14.83 -4.16
N ASN A 119 -11.14 15.43 -4.84
CA ASN A 119 -10.25 14.76 -5.79
C ASN A 119 -8.95 15.55 -5.93
N ARG A 120 -8.07 15.14 -6.85
CA ARG A 120 -6.77 15.78 -7.11
C ARG A 120 -6.85 17.27 -7.50
N ASP A 121 -7.96 17.71 -8.08
CA ASP A 121 -8.15 19.09 -8.57
C ASP A 121 -8.93 19.93 -7.54
N LYS A 122 -9.79 19.28 -6.75
CA LYS A 122 -10.57 19.86 -5.65
C LYS A 122 -10.28 19.11 -4.36
N ASN A 123 -9.20 19.48 -3.69
CA ASN A 123 -8.75 18.82 -2.45
C ASN A 123 -9.61 19.25 -1.25
N LEU A 124 -9.70 18.38 -0.25
CA LEU A 124 -10.19 18.75 1.08
C LEU A 124 -9.11 19.56 1.79
N GLN A 125 -9.44 20.75 2.26
CA GLN A 125 -8.59 21.52 3.17
C GLN A 125 -8.90 21.13 4.62
N LEU A 126 -7.88 20.83 5.39
CA LEU A 126 -8.00 20.44 6.80
C LEU A 126 -6.73 20.83 7.57
N HIS A 127 -6.78 20.75 8.89
CA HIS A 127 -5.59 20.90 9.73
C HIS A 127 -5.21 19.54 10.32
N LEU A 128 -3.96 19.14 10.14
CA LEU A 128 -3.37 17.94 10.73
C LEU A 128 -2.23 18.36 11.65
N ASN A 129 -2.29 17.99 12.94
CA ASN A 129 -1.33 18.44 13.95
C ASN A 129 -1.09 19.97 13.95
N SER A 130 -2.17 20.74 13.84
CA SER A 130 -2.13 22.23 13.77
C SER A 130 -1.44 22.82 12.53
N THR A 131 -1.13 22.00 11.52
CA THR A 131 -0.56 22.44 10.24
C THR A 131 -1.60 22.31 9.13
N GLU A 132 -1.66 23.29 8.22
CA GLU A 132 -2.57 23.23 7.08
C GLU A 132 -2.21 22.03 6.18
N ALA A 133 -3.22 21.31 5.73
CA ALA A 133 -3.08 20.15 4.87
C ALA A 133 -4.17 20.13 3.80
N LYS A 134 -3.80 19.60 2.65
CA LYS A 134 -4.74 19.24 1.59
C LYS A 134 -4.77 17.74 1.47
N ALA A 135 -5.95 17.14 1.44
CA ALA A 135 -6.08 15.70 1.28
C ALA A 135 -7.16 15.31 0.27
N TYR A 136 -6.99 14.16 -0.36
CA TYR A 136 -8.03 13.52 -1.14
C TYR A 136 -7.82 12.02 -1.17
N ILE A 137 -8.89 11.29 -1.49
CA ILE A 137 -8.90 9.84 -1.56
C ILE A 137 -8.89 9.41 -3.03
N SER A 138 -8.10 8.39 -3.31
CA SER A 138 -8.03 7.70 -4.59
C SER A 138 -8.46 6.24 -4.46
N SER A 139 -8.79 5.60 -5.58
CA SER A 139 -9.15 4.19 -5.57
C SER A 139 -8.72 3.47 -6.84
N SER A 140 -8.67 2.14 -6.73
CA SER A 140 -8.51 1.19 -7.83
C SER A 140 -9.38 -0.04 -7.57
N PRO A 141 -9.73 -0.83 -8.62
CA PRO A 141 -9.46 -0.57 -10.02
C PRO A 141 -10.41 0.50 -10.58
N ASP A 142 -10.10 1.02 -11.78
CA ASP A 142 -10.86 2.09 -12.44
C ASP A 142 -12.37 1.81 -12.53
N VAL A 143 -12.76 0.53 -12.69
CA VAL A 143 -14.16 0.11 -12.79
C VAL A 143 -14.95 0.30 -11.49
N PHE A 144 -14.27 0.42 -10.34
CA PHE A 144 -14.90 0.70 -9.05
C PHE A 144 -14.76 2.16 -8.63
N CYS A 145 -14.09 3.00 -9.42
CA CYS A 145 -13.96 4.42 -9.13
C CYS A 145 -15.28 5.16 -9.41
N PRO A 146 -15.93 5.77 -8.40
CA PRO A 146 -17.08 6.63 -8.63
C PRO A 146 -16.72 7.80 -9.53
N LYS A 147 -17.73 8.45 -10.10
CA LYS A 147 -17.50 9.67 -10.89
C LYS A 147 -16.78 10.72 -10.05
N LYS A 148 -15.81 11.42 -10.66
CA LYS A 148 -14.95 12.43 -10.03
C LYS A 148 -13.96 11.92 -8.97
N ARG A 149 -13.98 10.63 -8.57
CA ARG A 149 -12.94 10.03 -7.71
C ARG A 149 -11.64 9.96 -8.49
N THR A 150 -10.53 10.40 -7.89
CA THR A 150 -9.20 10.22 -8.47
C THR A 150 -8.82 8.74 -8.49
N LYS A 151 -8.26 8.27 -9.59
CA LYS A 151 -7.76 6.89 -9.69
C LYS A 151 -6.39 6.78 -9.02
N ASP A 152 -6.04 5.64 -8.44
CA ASP A 152 -4.74 5.51 -7.73
C ASP A 152 -3.55 5.82 -8.65
N LEU A 153 -3.56 5.35 -9.90
CA LEU A 153 -2.48 5.65 -10.86
C LEU A 153 -2.33 7.14 -11.15
N GLU A 154 -3.44 7.89 -11.18
CA GLU A 154 -3.42 9.34 -11.38
C GLU A 154 -2.90 10.06 -10.13
N ALA A 155 -3.27 9.60 -8.94
CA ALA A 155 -2.77 10.13 -7.68
C ALA A 155 -1.25 9.91 -7.54
N ILE A 156 -0.78 8.68 -7.80
CA ILE A 156 0.65 8.33 -7.79
C ILE A 156 1.40 9.19 -8.80
N LYS A 157 0.91 9.29 -10.05
CA LYS A 157 1.50 10.14 -11.08
C LYS A 157 1.63 11.59 -10.61
N ARG A 158 0.56 12.14 -10.03
CA ARG A 158 0.54 13.53 -9.58
C ARG A 158 1.58 13.77 -8.48
N VAL A 159 1.65 12.89 -7.48
CA VAL A 159 2.62 13.01 -6.38
C VAL A 159 4.07 12.92 -6.89
N ILE A 160 4.35 12.02 -7.84
CA ILE A 160 5.68 11.95 -8.50
C ILE A 160 5.97 13.24 -9.27
N GLN A 161 5.00 13.77 -10.02
CA GLN A 161 5.18 14.97 -10.83
C GLN A 161 5.37 16.25 -9.98
N GLU A 162 4.75 16.34 -8.82
CA GLU A 162 4.88 17.49 -7.91
C GLU A 162 6.15 17.46 -7.06
N ALA A 163 6.81 16.30 -6.92
CA ALA A 163 8.06 16.17 -6.19
C ALA A 163 9.17 17.01 -6.83
N LYS A 164 9.94 17.73 -6.01
CA LYS A 164 11.04 18.58 -6.49
C LYS A 164 12.40 18.08 -6.05
N THR A 165 12.52 17.61 -4.81
CA THR A 165 13.83 17.28 -4.23
C THR A 165 14.03 15.78 -3.99
N PHE A 166 12.99 15.04 -3.59
CA PHE A 166 13.11 13.60 -3.39
C PHE A 166 11.80 12.85 -3.58
N ILE A 167 11.92 11.55 -3.89
CA ILE A 167 10.83 10.58 -3.97
C ILE A 167 11.27 9.32 -3.23
N TYR A 168 10.69 9.06 -2.07
CA TYR A 168 11.01 7.90 -1.25
C TYR A 168 9.82 6.94 -1.23
N ILE A 169 10.06 5.69 -1.61
CA ILE A 169 9.01 4.70 -1.83
C ILE A 169 9.31 3.48 -0.97
N SER A 170 8.37 3.10 -0.11
CA SER A 170 8.41 1.84 0.64
C SER A 170 7.23 0.97 0.22
N ILE A 171 7.53 -0.14 -0.46
CA ILE A 171 6.52 -1.05 -1.02
C ILE A 171 6.90 -2.51 -0.68
N THR A 172 5.89 -3.37 -0.49
CA THR A 172 6.16 -4.79 -0.29
C THR A 172 6.58 -5.46 -1.59
N ASN A 173 5.83 -5.27 -2.68
CA ASN A 173 6.15 -5.84 -4.00
C ASN A 173 6.22 -4.77 -5.09
N TYR A 174 7.17 -4.94 -6.00
CA TYR A 174 7.35 -4.11 -7.19
C TYR A 174 7.51 -5.01 -8.42
N LEU A 175 6.48 -5.06 -9.27
CA LEU A 175 6.50 -5.88 -10.48
C LEU A 175 5.67 -5.19 -11.58
N PRO A 176 6.31 -4.45 -12.51
CA PRO A 176 5.67 -3.79 -13.66
C PRO A 176 5.09 -4.77 -14.72
N MET A 177 4.33 -5.76 -14.29
CA MET A 177 3.72 -6.78 -15.15
C MET A 177 2.31 -7.14 -14.68
N LEU A 178 1.49 -7.57 -15.63
CA LEU A 178 0.31 -8.37 -15.38
C LEU A 178 0.72 -9.83 -15.46
N ASN A 179 0.58 -10.59 -14.37
CA ASN A 179 1.07 -11.96 -14.24
C ASN A 179 -0.11 -12.95 -14.17
N ARG A 180 -0.99 -12.89 -15.18
CA ARG A 180 -2.07 -13.86 -15.40
C ARG A 180 -1.64 -14.92 -16.42
N SER A 181 -2.61 -15.65 -16.98
CA SER A 181 -2.39 -16.71 -17.99
C SER A 181 -1.51 -16.30 -19.17
N GLN A 182 -1.45 -15.01 -19.50
CA GLN A 182 -0.49 -14.45 -20.45
C GLN A 182 0.20 -13.25 -19.81
N PRO A 183 1.48 -13.39 -19.39
CA PRO A 183 2.24 -12.30 -18.83
C PRO A 183 2.36 -11.13 -19.81
N LYS A 184 2.08 -9.91 -19.35
CA LYS A 184 2.19 -8.69 -20.17
C LYS A 184 2.95 -7.62 -19.40
N TYR A 185 3.82 -6.90 -20.09
CA TYR A 185 4.45 -5.72 -19.52
C TYR A 185 3.41 -4.64 -19.22
N TRP A 186 3.44 -4.10 -18.00
CA TRP A 186 2.52 -3.09 -17.51
C TRP A 186 3.33 -1.91 -16.99
N SER A 187 3.53 -0.93 -17.86
CA SER A 187 4.56 0.09 -17.70
C SER A 187 4.19 1.25 -16.78
N HIS A 188 2.93 1.37 -16.33
CA HIS A 188 2.41 2.64 -15.80
C HIS A 188 3.29 3.31 -14.73
N ILE A 189 3.48 2.68 -13.57
CA ILE A 189 4.27 3.28 -12.47
C ILE A 189 5.77 3.29 -12.79
N ASP A 190 6.27 2.22 -13.42
CA ASP A 190 7.69 2.12 -13.83
C ASP A 190 8.08 3.26 -14.77
N ASN A 191 7.22 3.55 -15.75
CA ASN A 191 7.43 4.64 -16.71
C ASN A 191 7.36 6.01 -16.03
N MET A 192 6.49 6.21 -15.03
CA MET A 192 6.45 7.45 -14.24
C MET A 192 7.76 7.66 -13.47
N LEU A 193 8.36 6.61 -12.91
CA LEU A 193 9.65 6.69 -12.22
C LEU A 193 10.79 6.98 -13.19
N ARG A 194 10.83 6.27 -14.34
CA ARG A 194 11.83 6.52 -15.39
C ARG A 194 11.74 7.94 -15.93
N GLU A 195 10.53 8.41 -16.22
CA GLU A 195 10.28 9.78 -16.67
C GLU A 195 10.75 10.79 -15.62
N ALA A 196 10.44 10.58 -14.33
CA ALA A 196 10.90 11.45 -13.25
C ALA A 196 12.43 11.50 -13.14
N LEU A 197 13.12 10.36 -13.26
CA LEU A 197 14.58 10.28 -13.22
C LEU A 197 15.26 11.00 -14.39
N ILE A 198 14.63 11.01 -15.56
CA ILE A 198 15.19 11.63 -16.77
C ILE A 198 14.89 13.13 -16.81
N LEU A 199 13.67 13.54 -16.45
CA LEU A 199 13.21 14.92 -16.65
C LEU A 199 13.47 15.85 -15.46
N LYS A 200 13.63 15.33 -14.25
CA LYS A 200 13.77 16.16 -13.05
C LYS A 200 15.22 16.26 -12.64
N GLU A 201 15.77 17.47 -12.70
CA GLU A 201 17.12 17.75 -12.24
C GLU A 201 17.22 17.58 -10.72
N ASN A 202 18.29 16.90 -10.27
CA ASN A 202 18.65 16.73 -8.86
C ASN A 202 17.59 16.03 -7.99
N ILE A 203 16.63 15.30 -8.58
CA ILE A 203 15.68 14.54 -7.78
C ILE A 203 16.32 13.27 -7.23
N LYS A 204 16.15 13.04 -5.91
CA LYS A 204 16.65 11.84 -5.25
C LYS A 204 15.55 10.79 -5.12
N VAL A 205 15.67 9.68 -5.84
CA VAL A 205 14.72 8.57 -5.76
C VAL A 205 15.30 7.45 -4.90
N ARG A 206 14.54 6.99 -3.90
CA ARG A 206 14.91 5.85 -3.05
C ARG A 206 13.78 4.84 -3.02
N LEU A 207 14.07 3.60 -3.39
CA LEU A 207 13.12 2.49 -3.35
C LEU A 207 13.54 1.48 -2.28
N LEU A 208 12.69 1.31 -1.26
CA LEU A 208 12.83 0.30 -0.22
C LEU A 208 11.78 -0.81 -0.44
N ILE A 209 12.23 -1.95 -0.95
CA ILE A 209 11.37 -3.07 -1.34
C ILE A 209 11.46 -4.17 -0.29
N SER A 210 10.35 -4.75 0.14
CA SER A 210 10.40 -5.89 1.07
C SER A 210 10.99 -7.12 0.39
N CYS A 211 11.76 -7.90 1.13
CA CYS A 211 12.30 -9.18 0.70
C CYS A 211 11.63 -10.30 1.51
N TRP A 212 10.83 -11.12 0.84
CA TRP A 212 10.05 -12.21 1.43
C TRP A 212 9.75 -13.32 0.42
N GLU A 213 9.16 -14.42 0.87
CA GLU A 213 8.92 -15.65 0.08
C GLU A 213 8.20 -15.45 -1.25
N GLN A 214 7.29 -14.47 -1.34
CA GLN A 214 6.51 -14.21 -2.56
C GLN A 214 7.13 -13.13 -3.46
N THR A 215 8.37 -12.71 -3.19
CA THR A 215 9.07 -11.74 -4.04
C THR A 215 9.37 -12.38 -5.38
N ASP A 216 8.77 -11.86 -6.46
CA ASP A 216 9.01 -12.37 -7.80
C ASP A 216 10.47 -12.10 -8.23
N PRO A 217 11.22 -13.08 -8.77
CA PRO A 217 12.60 -12.89 -9.22
C PRO A 217 12.77 -11.76 -10.24
N LEU A 218 11.77 -11.49 -11.09
CA LEU A 218 11.81 -10.41 -12.08
C LEU A 218 11.84 -9.03 -11.43
N THR A 219 11.39 -8.90 -10.17
CA THR A 219 11.52 -7.66 -9.37
C THR A 219 12.95 -7.14 -9.42
N LEU A 220 13.94 -8.03 -9.30
CA LEU A 220 15.35 -7.67 -9.36
C LEU A 220 15.70 -7.04 -10.72
N ASN A 221 15.26 -7.65 -11.81
CA ASN A 221 15.58 -7.22 -13.17
C ASN A 221 14.99 -5.83 -13.48
N PHE A 222 13.74 -5.59 -13.06
CA PHE A 222 13.11 -4.27 -13.24
C PHE A 222 13.79 -3.19 -12.40
N LEU A 223 14.09 -3.46 -11.14
CA LEU A 223 14.78 -2.50 -10.27
C LEU A 223 16.22 -2.24 -10.73
N TRP A 224 16.92 -3.26 -11.22
CA TRP A 224 18.24 -3.11 -11.82
C TRP A 224 18.17 -2.26 -13.09
N SER A 225 17.19 -2.52 -13.96
CA SER A 225 16.95 -1.72 -15.17
C SER A 225 16.62 -0.25 -14.84
N LEU A 226 15.87 0.02 -13.77
CA LEU A 226 15.62 1.38 -13.30
C LEU A 226 16.91 2.04 -12.80
N LYS A 227 17.70 1.30 -12.00
CA LYS A 227 18.98 1.78 -11.47
C LYS A 227 20.01 2.07 -12.56
N ALA A 228 20.02 1.26 -13.61
CA ALA A 228 20.93 1.38 -14.74
C ALA A 228 20.82 2.73 -15.48
N LEU A 229 19.65 3.38 -15.43
CA LEU A 229 19.46 4.70 -16.04
C LEU A 229 20.37 5.80 -15.45
N CYS A 230 20.84 5.62 -14.21
CA CYS A 230 21.66 6.62 -13.53
C CYS A 230 23.14 6.21 -13.35
N ILE A 231 23.61 5.07 -13.89
CA ILE A 231 24.93 4.49 -13.53
C ILE A 231 26.13 5.40 -13.91
N GLU A 232 25.94 6.41 -14.76
CA GLU A 232 27.01 7.36 -15.15
C GLU A 232 26.51 8.81 -15.28
N SER A 233 25.30 9.10 -14.79
CA SER A 233 24.69 10.43 -14.92
C SER A 233 24.81 11.21 -13.62
N VAL A 234 25.49 12.37 -13.67
CA VAL A 234 25.70 13.25 -12.51
C VAL A 234 24.39 13.86 -12.01
N SER A 235 23.39 14.02 -12.88
CA SER A 235 22.09 14.63 -12.56
C SER A 235 21.00 13.63 -12.16
N CYS A 236 21.29 12.32 -12.19
CA CYS A 236 20.34 11.24 -11.94
C CYS A 236 20.66 10.54 -10.62
N SER A 237 19.69 10.45 -9.70
CA SER A 237 19.91 9.80 -8.41
C SER A 237 18.81 8.78 -8.11
N VAL A 238 19.16 7.49 -8.21
CA VAL A 238 18.31 6.38 -7.79
C VAL A 238 19.08 5.40 -6.93
N GLU A 239 18.54 5.13 -5.74
CA GLU A 239 19.05 4.10 -4.84
C GLU A 239 17.95 3.07 -4.60
N VAL A 240 18.33 1.79 -4.61
CA VAL A 240 17.40 0.69 -4.32
C VAL A 240 17.97 -0.17 -3.20
N LYS A 241 17.15 -0.45 -2.20
CA LYS A 241 17.45 -1.38 -1.10
C LYS A 241 16.33 -2.39 -0.94
N PHE A 242 16.71 -3.60 -0.53
CA PHE A 242 15.79 -4.60 -0.01
C PHE A 242 15.74 -4.53 1.51
N PHE A 243 14.55 -4.50 2.08
CA PHE A 243 14.32 -4.67 3.50
C PHE A 243 14.22 -6.17 3.80
N ILE A 244 15.24 -6.72 4.46
CA ILE A 244 15.34 -8.14 4.78
C ILE A 244 14.85 -8.36 6.21
N PRO A 245 13.71 -9.05 6.42
CA PRO A 245 13.18 -9.35 7.75
C PRO A 245 14.11 -10.27 8.55
N GLN A 246 13.93 -10.32 9.87
CA GLN A 246 14.68 -11.25 10.70
C GLN A 246 14.20 -12.68 10.44
N MET A 247 15.16 -13.58 10.23
CA MET A 247 14.91 -15.01 10.16
C MET A 247 15.01 -15.61 11.56
N GLN A 248 13.96 -16.30 12.01
CA GLN A 248 14.00 -17.06 13.25
C GLN A 248 14.64 -18.44 13.04
N SER A 249 15.04 -19.09 14.14
CA SER A 249 15.65 -20.42 14.15
C SER A 249 14.76 -21.52 13.54
N ASN A 250 13.44 -21.29 13.46
CA ASN A 250 12.46 -22.19 12.84
C ASN A 250 12.28 -21.95 11.32
N GLY A 251 13.04 -21.04 10.71
CA GLY A 251 12.99 -20.75 9.28
C GLY A 251 11.95 -19.71 8.84
N TYR A 252 11.05 -19.29 9.73
CA TYR A 252 10.03 -18.29 9.39
C TYR A 252 10.59 -16.86 9.46
N LEU A 253 10.12 -16.02 8.54
CA LEU A 253 10.43 -14.60 8.50
C LEU A 253 9.48 -13.81 9.40
N TYR A 254 10.04 -12.99 10.28
CA TYR A 254 9.29 -12.10 11.15
C TYR A 254 9.68 -10.64 10.87
N GLY A 255 8.68 -9.75 10.88
CA GLY A 255 8.86 -8.34 10.58
C GLY A 255 8.95 -8.04 9.07
N ILE A 256 8.22 -8.79 8.24
CA ILE A 256 8.10 -8.52 6.80
C ILE A 256 7.59 -7.09 6.62
N ASN A 257 8.29 -6.28 5.82
CA ASN A 257 7.91 -4.88 5.62
C ASN A 257 6.68 -4.79 4.69
N HIS A 258 5.52 -4.56 5.30
CA HIS A 258 4.25 -4.55 4.61
C HIS A 258 3.80 -3.14 4.23
N ASN A 259 4.71 -2.16 4.22
CA ASN A 259 4.40 -0.78 3.88
C ASN A 259 3.97 -0.62 2.41
N ARG A 260 3.06 0.33 2.15
CA ARG A 260 2.66 0.74 0.80
C ARG A 260 2.48 2.25 0.68
N TYR A 261 3.60 2.97 0.75
CA TYR A 261 3.55 4.43 0.69
C TYR A 261 4.72 5.01 -0.10
N MET A 262 4.50 6.26 -0.53
CA MET A 262 5.49 7.12 -1.12
C MET A 262 5.44 8.46 -0.38
N VAL A 263 6.61 9.01 -0.07
CA VAL A 263 6.75 10.34 0.54
C VAL A 263 7.70 11.18 -0.32
N THR A 264 7.30 12.42 -0.57
CA THR A 264 8.07 13.43 -1.30
C THR A 264 8.26 14.65 -0.41
N ASP A 265 8.87 15.69 -0.94
CA ASP A 265 9.06 16.96 -0.24
C ASP A 265 7.77 17.77 -0.05
N THR A 266 6.71 17.45 -0.79
CA THR A 266 5.44 18.20 -0.77
C THR A 266 4.26 17.36 -0.32
N SER A 267 4.33 16.04 -0.50
CA SER A 267 3.18 15.17 -0.36
C SER A 267 3.54 13.76 0.09
N VAL A 268 2.52 13.08 0.59
CA VAL A 268 2.51 11.65 0.89
C VAL A 268 1.42 11.01 0.06
N TYR A 269 1.71 9.84 -0.50
CA TYR A 269 0.71 8.89 -0.96
C TYR A 269 0.77 7.64 -0.07
N LEU A 270 -0.34 7.27 0.55
CA LEU A 270 -0.51 6.02 1.30
C LEU A 270 -1.59 5.19 0.63
N GLY A 271 -1.21 4.00 0.14
CA GLY A 271 -2.12 3.10 -0.58
C GLY A 271 -2.26 1.75 0.09
N ASN A 272 -3.18 0.94 -0.44
CA ASN A 272 -3.34 -0.46 -0.05
C ASN A 272 -2.83 -1.47 -1.09
N LEU A 273 -2.43 -0.98 -2.27
CA LEU A 273 -1.95 -1.82 -3.36
C LEU A 273 -0.43 -1.76 -3.46
N ASN A 274 0.20 -2.91 -3.67
CA ASN A 274 1.58 -3.01 -4.11
C ASN A 274 1.74 -2.46 -5.52
N TRP A 275 2.99 -2.16 -5.89
CA TRP A 275 3.32 -1.62 -7.21
C TRP A 275 3.47 -2.74 -8.23
N VAL A 276 2.37 -3.50 -8.40
CA VAL A 276 2.23 -4.64 -9.29
C VAL A 276 1.03 -4.42 -10.19
N GLY A 277 1.16 -4.72 -11.49
CA GLY A 277 0.10 -4.43 -12.47
C GLY A 277 -1.24 -5.08 -12.13
N ASP A 278 -1.22 -6.34 -11.70
CA ASP A 278 -2.45 -7.08 -11.36
C ASP A 278 -3.21 -6.42 -10.21
N GLU A 279 -2.52 -5.77 -9.28
CA GLU A 279 -3.17 -5.13 -8.15
C GLU A 279 -4.02 -3.93 -8.57
N PHE A 280 -3.50 -3.06 -9.45
CA PHE A 280 -4.27 -1.89 -9.92
C PHE A 280 -5.37 -2.25 -10.91
N VAL A 281 -5.21 -3.33 -11.67
CA VAL A 281 -6.17 -3.74 -12.71
C VAL A 281 -7.34 -4.53 -12.11
N TYR A 282 -7.08 -5.37 -11.11
CA TYR A 282 -8.07 -6.35 -10.63
C TYR A 282 -8.47 -6.18 -9.17
N ASN A 283 -7.59 -5.65 -8.31
CA ASN A 283 -7.85 -5.62 -6.87
C ASN A 283 -8.44 -4.29 -6.42
N ALA A 284 -9.48 -4.37 -5.58
CA ALA A 284 -10.07 -3.21 -4.96
C ALA A 284 -9.18 -2.70 -3.83
N GLY A 285 -8.70 -1.47 -3.99
CA GLY A 285 -7.85 -0.77 -3.03
C GLY A 285 -8.28 0.68 -2.88
N VAL A 286 -7.81 1.31 -1.81
CA VAL A 286 -7.99 2.73 -1.59
C VAL A 286 -6.64 3.37 -1.28
N GLY A 287 -6.47 4.61 -1.73
CA GLY A 287 -5.31 5.43 -1.48
C GLY A 287 -5.70 6.76 -0.88
N MET A 288 -4.77 7.39 -0.18
CA MET A 288 -4.90 8.73 0.35
C MET A 288 -3.68 9.54 0.00
N VAL A 289 -3.90 10.75 -0.52
CA VAL A 289 -2.86 11.75 -0.69
C VAL A 289 -3.03 12.82 0.37
N ILE A 290 -1.93 13.17 1.03
CA ILE A 290 -1.85 14.30 1.96
C ILE A 290 -0.71 15.19 1.50
N SER A 291 -1.01 16.44 1.19
CA SER A 291 -0.05 17.47 0.80
C SER A 291 0.05 18.52 1.89
N GLN A 292 1.27 18.83 2.33
CA GLN A 292 1.55 19.86 3.32
C GLN A 292 2.77 20.65 2.89
N GLN A 293 2.75 21.95 3.09
CA GLN A 293 3.98 22.74 2.99
C GLN A 293 4.83 22.44 4.23
N VAL A 294 6.06 22.00 4.01
CA VAL A 294 7.02 21.75 5.08
C VAL A 294 7.51 23.11 5.59
N GLU A 295 6.95 23.58 6.70
CA GLU A 295 7.45 24.74 7.44
C GLU A 295 8.49 24.28 8.48
N GLN A 296 9.29 25.20 9.03
CA GLN A 296 10.45 24.88 9.89
C GLN A 296 10.12 24.09 11.18
N ASN A 297 8.84 23.96 11.54
CA ASN A 297 8.39 23.15 12.67
C ASN A 297 8.10 21.72 12.19
N ASN A 298 9.06 20.81 12.43
CA ASN A 298 9.11 19.34 12.18
C ASN A 298 7.87 18.51 12.65
N SER A 299 6.66 18.95 12.34
CA SER A 299 5.39 18.49 12.92
C SER A 299 4.40 17.99 11.88
N THR A 300 4.71 18.18 10.60
CA THR A 300 3.86 17.74 9.50
C THR A 300 3.84 16.22 9.36
N VAL A 301 2.77 15.70 8.78
CA VAL A 301 2.66 14.26 8.44
C VAL A 301 3.73 13.86 7.44
N VAL A 302 4.04 14.74 6.47
CA VAL A 302 5.08 14.53 5.45
C VAL A 302 6.45 14.29 6.11
N GLU A 303 6.86 15.14 7.04
CA GLU A 303 8.13 14.99 7.76
C GLU A 303 8.17 13.73 8.61
N ARG A 304 7.10 13.44 9.38
CA ARG A 304 7.03 12.21 10.19
C ARG A 304 7.19 10.96 9.33
N MET A 305 6.57 10.93 8.15
CA MET A 305 6.68 9.80 7.23
C MET A 305 8.06 9.71 6.58
N LYS A 306 8.67 10.85 6.24
CA LYS A 306 10.07 10.90 5.83
C LYS A 306 10.99 10.33 6.92
N THR A 307 10.80 10.69 8.18
CA THR A 307 11.60 10.16 9.30
C THR A 307 11.44 8.65 9.45
N VAL A 308 10.21 8.11 9.32
CA VAL A 308 9.97 6.67 9.34
C VAL A 308 10.68 5.97 8.17
N PHE A 309 10.61 6.54 6.96
CA PHE A 309 11.32 6.01 5.80
C PHE A 309 12.83 5.99 6.04
N GLU A 310 13.41 7.12 6.47
CA GLU A 310 14.86 7.25 6.67
C GLU A 310 15.37 6.34 7.80
N ARG A 311 14.58 6.14 8.86
CA ARG A 311 14.88 5.14 9.91
C ARG A 311 14.96 3.74 9.31
N ASP A 312 13.96 3.34 8.52
CA ASP A 312 13.92 2.00 7.92
C ASP A 312 15.05 1.86 6.87
N TRP A 313 15.32 2.90 6.09
CA TRP A 313 16.36 2.97 5.06
C TRP A 313 17.80 2.80 5.59
N HIS A 314 18.09 3.38 6.75
CA HIS A 314 19.40 3.31 7.41
C HIS A 314 19.51 2.16 8.42
N SER A 315 18.45 1.37 8.61
CA SER A 315 18.48 0.20 9.49
C SER A 315 19.39 -0.90 8.94
N HIS A 316 19.87 -1.79 9.83
CA HIS A 316 20.67 -2.95 9.46
C HIS A 316 19.90 -3.98 8.61
N TYR A 317 18.56 -3.91 8.59
CA TYR A 317 17.68 -4.72 7.75
C TYR A 317 17.71 -4.30 6.27
N SER A 318 18.12 -3.07 5.98
CA SER A 318 18.10 -2.53 4.62
C SER A 318 19.42 -2.81 3.90
N LYS A 319 19.38 -3.68 2.89
CA LYS A 319 20.54 -4.09 2.08
C LYS A 319 20.47 -3.52 0.67
N THR A 320 21.56 -2.90 0.21
CA THR A 320 21.64 -2.31 -1.13
C THR A 320 21.54 -3.36 -2.23
N LEU A 321 20.80 -3.02 -3.29
CA LEU A 321 20.72 -3.79 -4.53
C LEU A 321 22.13 -3.95 -5.15
N GLN A 322 22.59 -5.19 -5.24
CA GLN A 322 23.87 -5.55 -5.88
C GLN A 322 23.63 -6.19 -7.27
N PRO A 323 24.52 -5.92 -8.25
CA PRO A 323 24.47 -6.61 -9.54
C PRO A 323 24.59 -8.11 -9.35
N ASN A 324 23.78 -8.88 -10.08
CA ASN A 324 23.83 -10.35 -10.16
C ASN A 324 23.70 -11.09 -8.81
N LYS A 325 23.23 -10.43 -7.76
CA LYS A 325 22.90 -11.10 -6.48
C LYS A 325 21.42 -10.93 -6.20
N ILE A 326 20.67 -12.01 -6.44
CA ILE A 326 19.29 -12.12 -5.96
C ILE A 326 19.38 -12.20 -4.42
N PRO A 327 18.76 -11.27 -3.67
CA PRO A 327 18.68 -11.40 -2.23
C PRO A 327 17.96 -12.71 -1.91
N ALA A 328 18.54 -13.54 -1.05
CA ALA A 328 17.88 -14.75 -0.58
C ALA A 328 16.70 -14.35 0.32
N CYS A 329 15.54 -14.12 -0.29
CA CYS A 329 14.32 -13.69 0.40
C CYS A 329 13.60 -14.82 1.14
N SER A 330 14.04 -16.08 0.95
CA SER A 330 13.83 -17.29 1.77
C SER A 330 14.47 -18.47 1.02
N MET A 331 15.08 -19.45 1.71
CA MET A 331 15.84 -20.56 1.10
C MET A 331 14.97 -21.75 0.60
N HIS A 332 13.65 -21.62 0.50
CA HIS A 332 12.81 -22.72 0.03
C HIS A 332 12.73 -22.89 -1.50
N THR A 333 13.35 -22.02 -2.29
CA THR A 333 13.41 -22.12 -3.76
C THR A 333 14.79 -22.47 -4.33
N VAL A 334 15.78 -22.79 -3.48
CA VAL A 334 17.09 -23.31 -3.92
C VAL A 334 17.29 -24.73 -3.36
N LYS A 335 16.39 -25.64 -3.71
CA LYS A 335 16.68 -27.08 -3.77
C LYS A 335 16.14 -27.60 -5.08
N GLU A 336 16.97 -27.47 -6.12
CA GLU A 336 17.19 -28.43 -7.20
C GLU A 336 18.00 -27.73 -8.31
N GLN A 337 19.30 -27.60 -8.09
CA GLN A 337 20.25 -27.80 -9.18
C GLN A 337 21.11 -29.00 -8.75
N PRO A 338 21.01 -30.16 -9.44
CA PRO A 338 21.95 -31.23 -9.19
C PRO A 338 23.34 -30.70 -9.58
N ALA A 339 24.27 -30.78 -8.63
CA ALA A 339 25.68 -30.54 -8.89
C ALA A 339 26.10 -31.44 -10.05
N SER A 340 26.65 -30.84 -11.10
CA SER A 340 27.45 -31.55 -12.08
C SER A 340 28.59 -32.24 -11.35
N SER A 341 28.49 -33.55 -11.19
CA SER A 341 29.60 -34.38 -10.74
C SER A 341 30.60 -34.45 -11.89
N ASP A 342 31.61 -33.58 -11.85
CA ASP A 342 32.88 -33.86 -12.48
C ASP A 342 33.57 -34.96 -11.67
N ALA A 343 33.74 -36.13 -12.28
CA ALA A 343 34.72 -37.12 -11.86
C ALA A 343 35.09 -38.02 -13.06
N VAL A 344 36.28 -37.71 -13.60
CA VAL A 344 37.25 -38.57 -14.33
C VAL A 344 36.79 -39.22 -15.63
#